data_AF-A0A6C0DXV4-F1
#
_entry.id   AF-A0A6C0DXV4-F1
#
_cell.length_a   1.000
_cell.length_b   1.000
_cell.length_c   1.000
_cell.angle_alpha   90.00
_cell.angle_beta   90.00
_cell.angle_gamma   90.00
#
_symmetry.space_group_name_H-M   'P 1'
#
loop_
_entity.id
_entity.type
_entity.pdbx_description
1 polymer ?
#
loop_
_entity_poly.entity_id
_entity_poly.type
_entity_poly.pdbx_seq_one_letter_code
_entity_poly.pdbx_strand_id
1 'polypeptide(L)'
;MPGNKILGGGFNGISPKQSIGNYKSGEQVISRKIVVKAWNKAYANGTVNGKERVTTPFRAINNSGDFLGRVHYSCGGPNPTNADYPGWKSRIRSMFNNCDGSGIPASSTNVKYVADSSDYSKFKKYSAINRIYNDNSFGGDQSNASYVATMQIHR
;
A
#
# COMPACT_ATOMS: atom_id res chain seq x y z
N MET A 1 23.11 -0.08 21.06
CA MET A 1 22.42 -0.40 19.79
C MET A 1 22.86 -1.80 19.37
N PRO A 2 22.06 -2.85 19.59
CA PRO A 2 22.48 -4.19 19.21
C PRO A 2 22.37 -4.32 17.68
N GLY A 3 23.51 -4.61 17.05
CA GLY A 3 23.63 -4.74 15.61
C GLY A 3 22.66 -5.75 15.02
N ASN A 4 21.92 -5.33 14.00
CA ASN A 4 21.06 -6.18 13.19
C ASN A 4 21.87 -7.36 12.65
N LYS A 5 21.70 -8.54 13.24
CA LYS A 5 22.24 -9.79 12.69
C LYS A 5 21.52 -10.07 11.37
N ILE A 6 22.30 -10.13 10.30
CA ILE A 6 21.84 -10.22 8.92
C ILE A 6 21.52 -11.69 8.62
N LEU A 7 20.25 -11.98 8.32
CA LEU A 7 19.85 -13.32 7.86
C LEU A 7 20.41 -13.53 6.44
N GLY A 8 21.43 -14.38 6.30
CA GLY A 8 21.97 -14.82 4.99
C GLY A 8 23.36 -14.30 4.60
N GLY A 9 24.10 -13.62 5.48
CA GLY A 9 25.53 -13.31 5.28
C GLY A 9 25.90 -12.33 4.17
N GLY A 10 24.94 -11.87 3.34
CA GLY A 10 25.12 -10.79 2.35
C GLY A 10 24.60 -9.43 2.84
N PHE A 11 25.00 -8.34 2.19
CA PHE A 11 24.45 -6.99 2.47
C PHE A 11 22.90 -7.01 2.40
N ASN A 12 22.22 -6.29 3.30
CA ASN A 12 20.77 -6.15 3.27
C ASN A 12 20.30 -5.69 1.88
N GLY A 13 19.32 -6.38 1.30
CA GLY A 13 18.78 -6.05 -0.01
C GLY A 13 19.58 -6.58 -1.20
N ILE A 14 20.43 -7.60 -1.06
CA ILE A 14 20.95 -8.29 -2.27
C ILE A 14 19.89 -9.29 -2.74
N SER A 15 19.19 -8.95 -3.82
CA SER A 15 18.41 -9.94 -4.57
C SER A 15 19.37 -10.77 -5.46
N PRO A 16 19.12 -12.08 -5.66
CA PRO A 16 20.02 -12.93 -6.45
C PRO A 16 20.17 -12.40 -7.88
N LYS A 17 21.40 -12.33 -8.38
CA LYS A 17 21.70 -11.85 -9.75
C LYS A 17 21.05 -12.79 -10.77
N GLN A 18 20.49 -12.23 -11.86
CA GLN A 18 19.87 -13.01 -12.93
C GLN A 18 20.93 -13.93 -13.57
N SER A 19 20.73 -15.24 -13.49
CA SER A 19 21.49 -16.24 -14.24
C SER A 19 20.82 -16.50 -15.60
N ILE A 20 21.55 -17.10 -16.54
CA ILE A 20 21.11 -17.36 -17.93
C ILE A 20 19.76 -18.12 -18.00
N GLY A 21 19.38 -18.88 -16.96
CA GLY A 21 18.09 -19.59 -16.88
C GLY A 21 16.97 -18.88 -16.07
N ASN A 22 17.20 -17.66 -15.58
CA ASN A 22 16.23 -16.94 -14.74
C ASN A 22 15.32 -16.04 -15.59
N TYR A 23 14.24 -16.63 -16.11
CA TYR A 23 13.24 -15.92 -16.90
C TYR A 23 12.35 -15.02 -16.02
N LYS A 24 12.12 -13.78 -16.46
CA LYS A 24 11.20 -12.84 -15.82
C LYS A 24 9.82 -12.94 -16.43
N SER A 25 8.94 -13.66 -15.73
CA SER A 25 7.53 -13.68 -16.08
C SER A 25 6.85 -12.36 -15.71
N GLY A 26 5.77 -12.02 -16.41
CA GLY A 26 4.97 -10.82 -16.14
C GLY A 26 4.45 -10.75 -14.69
N GLU A 27 4.28 -11.89 -14.03
CA GLU A 27 3.90 -11.96 -12.61
C GLU A 27 4.94 -11.32 -11.70
N GLN A 28 6.24 -11.47 -11.98
CA GLN A 28 7.30 -10.85 -11.18
C GLN A 28 7.31 -9.32 -11.35
N VAL A 29 7.02 -8.84 -12.55
CA VAL A 29 6.89 -7.39 -12.86
C VAL A 29 5.68 -6.78 -12.13
N ILE A 30 4.54 -7.47 -12.15
CA ILE A 30 3.33 -7.04 -11.45
C ILE A 30 3.55 -7.04 -9.94
N SER A 31 4.16 -8.11 -9.40
CA SER A 31 4.51 -8.22 -7.97
C SER A 31 5.38 -7.05 -7.52
N ARG A 32 6.41 -6.72 -8.31
CA ARG A 32 7.28 -5.56 -8.07
C ARG A 32 6.51 -4.25 -8.07
N LYS A 33 5.62 -4.02 -9.04
CA LYS A 33 4.79 -2.81 -9.09
C LYS A 33 3.90 -2.68 -7.85
N ILE A 34 3.30 -3.78 -7.40
CA ILE A 34 2.50 -3.81 -6.17
C ILE A 34 3.36 -3.45 -4.96
N VAL A 35 4.52 -4.08 -4.82
CA VAL A 35 5.46 -3.82 -3.71
C VAL A 35 5.88 -2.34 -3.68
N VAL A 36 6.35 -1.81 -4.81
CA VAL A 36 6.91 -0.45 -4.90
C VAL A 36 5.83 0.62 -4.84
N LYS A 37 4.71 0.47 -5.57
CA LYS A 37 3.69 1.54 -5.67
C LYS A 37 2.59 1.42 -4.63
N ALA A 38 2.15 0.20 -4.31
CA ALA A 38 1.03 0.00 -3.41
C ALA A 38 1.49 -0.15 -1.96
N TRP A 39 2.56 -0.93 -1.70
CA TRP A 39 2.91 -1.35 -0.34
C TRP A 39 4.14 -0.65 0.26
N ASN A 40 4.92 0.10 -0.52
CA ASN A 40 5.96 0.99 0.00
C ASN A 40 5.42 2.38 0.40
N LYS A 41 4.23 2.42 0.99
CA LYS A 41 3.64 3.65 1.52
C LYS A 41 3.99 3.81 2.99
N ALA A 42 4.05 5.04 3.49
CA ALA A 42 4.32 5.34 4.90
C ALA A 42 3.41 4.55 5.88
N TYR A 43 2.18 4.25 5.45
CA TYR A 43 1.20 3.44 6.17
C TYR A 43 1.65 1.98 6.42
N ALA A 44 2.53 1.43 5.58
CA ALA A 44 3.10 0.09 5.74
C ALA A 44 4.25 0.09 6.76
N ASN A 45 5.10 1.13 6.71
CA ASN A 45 6.32 1.28 7.53
C ASN A 45 6.02 1.54 9.01
N GLY A 46 4.82 2.01 9.34
CA GLY A 46 4.30 2.03 10.70
C GLY A 46 4.29 3.40 11.38
N THR A 47 4.92 4.42 10.80
CA THR A 47 4.87 5.80 11.31
C THR A 47 4.48 6.77 10.22
N VAL A 48 3.46 7.59 10.49
CA VAL A 48 3.02 8.70 9.63
C VAL A 48 2.92 9.94 10.51
N ASN A 49 3.53 11.06 10.11
CA ASN A 49 3.53 12.32 10.86
C ASN A 49 3.91 12.16 12.36
N GLY A 50 4.91 11.32 12.64
CA GLY A 50 5.38 11.06 14.02
C GLY A 50 4.44 10.23 14.89
N LYS A 51 3.32 9.73 14.35
CA LYS A 51 2.40 8.84 15.06
C LYS A 51 2.57 7.39 14.59
N GLU A 52 2.62 6.48 15.55
CA GLU A 52 2.68 5.05 15.27
C GLU A 52 1.32 4.47 14.87
N ARG A 53 1.36 3.48 14.00
CA ARG A 53 0.19 2.76 13.52
C ARG A 53 -0.34 1.84 14.62
N VAL A 54 -1.61 2.00 14.96
CA VAL A 54 -2.34 1.11 15.88
C VAL A 54 -2.89 -0.12 15.14
N THR A 55 -3.36 0.07 13.91
CA THR A 55 -3.92 -1.03 13.10
C THR A 55 -2.86 -1.94 12.48
N THR A 56 -3.26 -3.12 12.00
CA THR A 56 -2.33 -4.03 11.33
C THR A 56 -1.89 -3.45 9.97
N PRO A 57 -0.67 -3.76 9.49
CA PRO A 57 -0.19 -3.23 8.22
C PRO A 57 -1.11 -3.52 7.04
N PHE A 58 -1.64 -4.75 7.01
CA PHE A 58 -2.60 -5.16 5.99
C PHE A 58 -3.85 -4.27 5.97
N ARG A 59 -4.41 -3.94 7.13
CA ARG A 59 -5.60 -3.09 7.23
C ARG A 59 -5.30 -1.63 6.89
N ALA A 60 -4.16 -1.10 7.31
CA ALA A 60 -3.78 0.28 6.98
C ALA A 60 -3.57 0.50 5.47
N ILE A 61 -2.89 -0.43 4.80
CA ILE A 61 -2.59 -0.32 3.37
C ILE A 61 -3.88 -0.41 2.53
N ASN A 62 -4.80 -1.29 2.93
CA ASN A 62 -6.07 -1.50 2.23
C ASN A 62 -7.20 -0.57 2.72
N ASN A 63 -6.89 0.45 3.53
CA ASN A 63 -7.88 1.37 4.11
C ASN A 63 -9.01 0.65 4.86
N SER A 64 -8.80 -0.57 5.36
CA SER A 64 -9.79 -1.39 6.10
C SER A 64 -9.67 -1.21 7.62
N GLY A 65 -9.16 -0.06 8.04
CA GLY A 65 -8.73 0.26 9.40
C GLY A 65 -8.29 1.71 9.48
N ASP A 66 -8.79 2.48 10.46
CA ASP A 66 -8.18 3.77 10.78
C ASP A 66 -6.76 3.55 11.30
N PHE A 67 -5.81 4.34 10.79
CA PHE A 67 -4.39 4.17 11.10
C PHE A 67 -4.10 4.32 12.60
N LEU A 68 -4.84 5.23 13.28
CA LEU A 68 -4.72 5.50 14.71
C LEU A 68 -5.80 4.79 15.56
N GLY A 69 -6.68 3.99 14.93
CA GLY A 69 -7.77 3.31 15.65
C GLY A 69 -8.81 4.27 16.26
N ARG A 70 -8.99 5.47 15.68
CA ARG A 70 -9.90 6.48 16.23
C ARG A 70 -11.36 6.07 16.05
N VAL A 71 -12.16 6.38 17.06
CA VAL A 71 -13.60 6.08 17.11
C VAL A 71 -14.40 7.29 16.61
N HIS A 72 -15.40 7.05 15.74
CA HIS A 72 -16.24 8.08 15.14
C HIS A 72 -15.46 9.21 14.44
N TYR A 73 -14.28 8.90 13.89
CA TYR A 73 -13.42 9.88 13.24
C TYR A 73 -13.74 10.02 11.75
N SER A 74 -13.85 11.27 11.31
CA SER A 74 -14.14 11.71 9.95
C SER A 74 -13.47 13.06 9.73
N CYS A 75 -12.54 13.12 8.79
CA CYS A 75 -11.80 14.35 8.51
C CYS A 75 -11.55 14.42 7.02
N GLY A 76 -12.48 15.08 6.32
CA GLY A 76 -12.53 15.06 4.87
C GLY A 76 -12.74 13.66 4.30
N GLY A 77 -12.50 13.53 3.00
CA GLY A 77 -12.66 12.27 2.26
C GLY A 77 -13.94 12.21 1.43
N PRO A 78 -14.18 11.06 0.78
CA PRO A 78 -15.35 10.86 -0.06
C PRO A 78 -16.63 10.99 0.77
N ASN A 79 -17.55 11.85 0.32
CA ASN A 79 -18.87 11.97 0.93
C ASN A 79 -19.86 11.05 0.20
N PRO A 80 -20.42 10.01 0.85
CA PRO A 80 -21.41 9.13 0.24
C PRO A 80 -22.77 9.81 0.07
N THR A 81 -23.03 10.94 0.75
CA THR A 81 -24.27 11.70 0.56
C THR A 81 -24.12 12.69 -0.59
N ASN A 82 -24.87 12.48 -1.67
CA ASN A 82 -24.94 13.42 -2.79
C ASN A 82 -26.02 14.47 -2.51
N ALA A 83 -25.62 15.73 -2.31
CA ALA A 83 -26.53 16.83 -2.00
C ALA A 83 -27.32 17.34 -3.22
N ASP A 84 -27.02 16.85 -4.43
CA ASP A 84 -27.63 17.31 -5.69
C ASP A 84 -28.93 16.59 -6.05
N TYR A 85 -29.63 16.02 -5.05
CA TYR A 85 -30.97 15.47 -5.26
C TYR A 85 -32.02 16.59 -5.21
N PRO A 86 -32.82 16.81 -6.29
CA PRO A 86 -33.79 17.91 -6.36
C PRO A 86 -34.77 17.90 -5.18
N GLY A 87 -34.95 19.06 -4.52
CA GLY A 87 -35.84 19.22 -3.37
C GLY A 87 -35.33 18.64 -2.04
N TRP A 88 -34.18 17.96 -2.03
CA TRP A 88 -33.62 17.30 -0.83
C TRP A 88 -32.30 17.90 -0.35
N LYS A 89 -31.76 18.88 -1.06
CA LYS A 89 -30.47 19.54 -0.76
C LYS A 89 -30.32 20.06 0.68
N SER A 90 -31.39 20.60 1.28
CA SER A 90 -31.35 21.07 2.67
C SER A 90 -31.46 19.96 3.72
N ARG A 91 -31.97 18.78 3.32
CA ARG A 91 -32.17 17.62 4.19
C ARG A 91 -30.96 16.68 4.16
N ILE A 92 -30.30 16.58 3.00
CA ILE A 92 -29.06 15.83 2.82
C ILE A 92 -27.91 16.67 3.38
N ARG A 93 -27.55 16.42 4.64
CA ARG A 93 -26.44 17.10 5.31
C ARG A 93 -25.08 16.58 4.82
N SER A 94 -24.05 17.38 5.04
CA SER A 94 -22.65 17.00 4.81
C SER A 94 -22.16 16.03 5.89
N MET A 95 -21.13 15.24 5.56
CA MET A 95 -20.39 14.47 6.56
C MET A 95 -19.86 15.37 7.70
N PHE A 96 -19.83 14.82 8.91
CA PHE A 96 -19.20 15.46 10.06
C PHE A 96 -17.68 15.55 9.84
N ASN A 97 -17.07 16.69 10.18
CA ASN A 97 -15.62 16.89 10.14
C ASN A 97 -15.11 17.11 11.58
N ASN A 98 -14.46 16.10 12.15
CA ASN A 98 -13.82 16.14 13.47
C ASN A 98 -12.32 15.85 13.38
N CYS A 99 -11.64 16.61 12.53
CA CYS A 99 -10.19 16.56 12.37
C CYS A 99 -9.46 16.81 13.71
N ASP A 100 -8.51 15.94 14.05
CA ASP A 100 -7.77 15.94 15.32
C ASP A 100 -6.38 16.59 15.22
N GLY A 101 -6.09 17.29 14.12
CA GLY A 101 -4.79 17.91 13.85
C GLY A 101 -3.64 16.91 13.58
N SER A 102 -3.91 15.60 13.51
CA SER A 102 -2.89 14.58 13.24
C SER A 102 -2.27 14.65 11.84
N GLY A 103 -2.97 15.30 10.90
CA GLY A 103 -2.64 15.23 9.47
C GLY A 103 -2.78 13.84 8.87
N ILE A 104 -3.39 12.89 9.60
CA ILE A 104 -3.64 11.52 9.12
C ILE A 104 -5.12 11.42 8.72
N PRO A 105 -5.43 11.21 7.43
CA PRO A 105 -6.80 11.11 6.95
C PRO A 105 -7.56 9.97 7.63
N ALA A 106 -8.88 10.13 7.70
CA ALA A 106 -9.77 9.10 8.20
C ALA A 106 -9.81 7.90 7.24
N SER A 107 -10.10 6.72 7.78
CA SER A 107 -10.46 5.58 6.95
C SER A 107 -11.86 5.78 6.38
N SER A 108 -11.96 5.84 5.05
CA SER A 108 -13.22 6.10 4.33
C SER A 108 -13.96 4.84 3.90
N THR A 109 -13.39 3.65 4.17
CA THR A 109 -14.02 2.38 3.79
C THR A 109 -14.55 1.62 5.00
N ASN A 110 -15.23 0.50 4.75
CA ASN A 110 -15.82 -0.30 5.81
C ASN A 110 -14.74 -1.01 6.64
N VAL A 111 -14.51 -0.51 7.86
CA VAL A 111 -13.59 -1.10 8.84
C VAL A 111 -13.97 -2.54 9.25
N LYS A 112 -15.25 -2.89 9.15
CA LYS A 112 -15.76 -4.25 9.46
C LYS A 112 -15.58 -5.23 8.32
N TYR A 113 -15.10 -4.77 7.15
CA TYR A 113 -14.84 -5.66 6.03
C TYR A 113 -13.80 -6.73 6.42
N VAL A 114 -14.10 -7.96 6.03
CA VAL A 114 -13.23 -9.12 6.21
C VAL A 114 -12.72 -9.50 4.82
N ALA A 115 -11.43 -9.31 4.60
CA ALA A 115 -10.79 -9.71 3.35
C ALA A 115 -10.65 -11.23 3.27
N ASP A 116 -10.59 -11.76 2.05
CA ASP A 116 -10.32 -13.17 1.84
C ASP A 116 -8.90 -13.56 2.30
N SER A 117 -8.77 -14.82 2.71
CA SER A 117 -7.52 -15.45 3.13
C SER A 117 -6.42 -15.39 2.06
N SER A 118 -6.79 -15.44 0.77
CA SER A 118 -5.83 -15.38 -0.33
C SER A 118 -5.14 -14.02 -0.44
N ASP A 119 -5.84 -12.93 -0.13
CA ASP A 119 -5.28 -11.58 -0.16
C ASP A 119 -4.32 -11.34 0.99
N TYR A 120 -4.61 -11.89 2.17
CA TYR A 120 -3.67 -11.86 3.28
C TYR A 120 -2.41 -12.69 2.99
N SER A 121 -2.57 -13.85 2.35
CA SER A 121 -1.43 -14.68 1.93
C SER A 121 -0.54 -13.96 0.91
N LYS A 122 -1.14 -13.30 -0.09
CA LYS A 122 -0.42 -12.42 -1.03
C LYS A 122 0.27 -11.29 -0.30
N PHE A 123 -0.40 -10.67 0.68
CA PHE A 123 0.18 -9.62 1.53
C PHE A 123 1.46 -10.07 2.24
N LYS A 124 1.41 -11.21 2.92
CA LYS A 124 2.58 -11.76 3.60
C LYS A 124 3.70 -12.12 2.61
N LYS A 125 3.35 -12.69 1.46
CA LYS A 125 4.32 -13.01 0.39
C LYS A 125 5.04 -11.76 -0.10
N TYR A 126 4.35 -10.72 -0.56
CA TYR A 126 5.06 -9.55 -1.06
C TYR A 126 5.64 -8.66 0.05
N SER A 127 5.15 -8.71 1.28
CA SER A 127 5.82 -8.08 2.42
C SER A 127 7.19 -8.71 2.68
N ALA A 128 7.32 -10.03 2.58
CA ALA A 128 8.60 -10.72 2.66
C ALA A 128 9.53 -10.34 1.49
N ILE A 129 8.99 -10.30 0.26
CA ILE A 129 9.73 -9.86 -0.93
C ILE A 129 10.20 -8.41 -0.77
N ASN A 130 9.38 -7.51 -0.24
CA ASN A 130 9.75 -6.10 -0.04
C ASN A 130 10.97 -5.94 0.89
N ARG A 131 11.10 -6.79 1.91
CA ARG A 131 12.24 -6.74 2.85
C ARG A 131 13.58 -7.09 2.20
N ILE A 132 13.55 -7.88 1.12
CA ILE A 132 14.72 -8.31 0.37
C ILE A 132 14.85 -7.61 -0.99
N TYR A 133 13.87 -6.77 -1.34
CA TYR A 133 13.78 -6.11 -2.63
C TYR A 133 14.82 -5.01 -2.77
N ASN A 134 15.50 -4.99 -3.91
CA ASN A 134 16.45 -3.95 -4.27
C ASN A 134 16.44 -3.72 -5.79
N ASP A 135 16.22 -2.47 -6.15
CA ASP A 135 16.16 -1.99 -7.53
C ASP A 135 17.50 -2.14 -8.26
N ASN A 136 18.62 -2.02 -7.55
CA ASN A 136 19.97 -2.00 -8.14
C ASN A 136 20.45 -3.39 -8.59
N SER A 137 20.05 -4.45 -7.89
CA SER A 137 20.50 -5.83 -8.17
C SER A 137 19.57 -6.60 -9.11
N PHE A 138 18.35 -6.09 -9.37
CA PHE A 138 17.32 -6.79 -10.13
C PHE A 138 16.64 -5.94 -11.22
N GLY A 139 17.44 -5.45 -12.17
CA GLY A 139 16.93 -4.82 -13.39
C GLY A 139 16.15 -3.54 -13.10
N GLY A 140 16.78 -2.56 -12.46
CA GLY A 140 16.21 -1.21 -12.38
C GLY A 140 16.06 -0.54 -13.74
N ASP A 141 15.56 0.70 -13.76
CA ASP A 141 15.34 1.49 -14.98
C ASP A 141 16.59 1.62 -15.87
N GLN A 142 17.78 1.37 -15.30
CA GLN A 142 19.05 1.30 -16.03
C GLN A 142 19.18 0.06 -16.93
N SER A 143 18.23 -0.87 -16.92
CA SER A 143 18.25 -2.14 -17.67
C SER A 143 16.92 -2.49 -18.35
N ASN A 144 16.11 -1.49 -18.71
CA ASN A 144 14.89 -1.61 -19.54
C ASN A 144 13.81 -2.60 -19.03
N ALA A 145 13.74 -2.87 -17.72
CA ALA A 145 12.71 -3.75 -17.15
C ALA A 145 11.43 -3.00 -16.73
N SER A 146 11.38 -1.68 -16.93
CA SER A 146 10.18 -0.87 -16.71
C SER A 146 9.16 -1.09 -17.81
N TYR A 147 7.88 -1.02 -17.44
CA TYR A 147 6.77 -1.11 -18.37
C TYR A 147 6.80 0.10 -19.32
N VAL A 148 7.27 -0.09 -20.55
CA VAL A 148 7.09 0.86 -21.63
C VAL A 148 5.66 0.70 -22.14
N ALA A 149 4.93 1.81 -22.31
CA ALA A 149 3.55 1.83 -22.77
C ALA A 149 3.42 1.49 -24.27
N THR A 150 4.11 0.48 -24.77
CA THR A 150 3.82 -0.13 -26.08
C THR A 150 2.70 -1.17 -25.90
N MET A 151 1.52 -0.70 -25.51
CA MET A 151 0.27 -1.42 -25.78
C MET A 151 -0.02 -1.18 -27.26
N GLN A 152 0.45 -2.09 -28.12
CA GLN A 152 0.15 -2.05 -29.55
C GLN A 152 -1.37 -2.15 -29.71
N ILE A 153 -2.01 -1.05 -30.07
CA ILE A 153 -3.39 -1.05 -30.56
C ILE A 153 -3.35 -1.83 -31.86
N HIS A 154 -3.77 -3.09 -31.83
CA HIS A 154 -4.22 -3.75 -33.05
C HIS A 154 -5.58 -3.15 -33.38
N ARG A 155 -5.61 -2.29 -34.41
CA ARG A 155 -6.84 -1.93 -35.12
C ARG A 155 -7.29 -3.12 -35.96
#